data_AF-A0A1Q4VLY8-F1
#
_entry.id   AF-A0A1Q4VLY8-F1
#
_cell.length_a   1.000
_cell.length_b   1.000
_cell.length_c   1.000
_cell.angle_alpha   90.00
_cell.angle_beta   90.00
_cell.angle_gamma   90.00
#
_symmetry.space_group_name_H-M   'P 1'
#
loop_
_entity.id
_entity.type
_entity.pdbx_description
1 polymer ?
#
loop_
_entity_poly.entity_id
_entity_poly.type
_entity_poly.pdbx_seq_one_letter_code
_entity_poly.pdbx_strand_id
1 'polypeptide(L)'
;MQGLASAIVAGQRAVEEAVVGEAGVRLQDVARFVYPVVGRSVVDWDAVERDFGFALAQTTWEYGREVGHLGAGDQIAGLAHLLETKAVGPGDKLVLSGLGQGFTFGCAVLEIVAEPQWS
;
A
#
# COMPACT_ATOMS: atom_id res chain seq x y z
N MET A 1 -17.32 -19.22 -1.46
CA MET A 1 -16.76 -17.87 -1.15
C MET A 1 -15.30 -17.92 -0.70
N GLN A 2 -14.83 -18.94 0.03
CA GLN A 2 -13.42 -19.07 0.46
C GLN A 2 -12.38 -19.02 -0.68
N GLY A 3 -12.67 -19.62 -1.84
CA GLY A 3 -11.74 -19.63 -2.97
C GLY A 3 -11.49 -18.25 -3.60
N LEU A 4 -12.49 -17.37 -3.62
CA LEU A 4 -12.34 -16.03 -4.22
C LEU A 4 -11.44 -15.13 -3.37
N ALA A 5 -11.66 -15.10 -2.05
CA ALA A 5 -10.82 -14.33 -1.14
C ALA A 5 -9.36 -14.79 -1.20
N SER A 6 -9.12 -16.11 -1.23
CA SER A 6 -7.77 -16.66 -1.38
C SER A 6 -7.13 -16.28 -2.72
N ALA A 7 -7.89 -16.27 -3.82
CA ALA A 7 -7.38 -15.88 -5.13
C ALA A 7 -7.03 -14.38 -5.20
N ILE A 8 -7.84 -13.53 -4.54
CA ILE A 8 -7.57 -12.10 -4.42
C ILE A 8 -6.25 -11.85 -3.70
N VAL A 9 -6.08 -12.47 -2.52
CA VAL A 9 -4.85 -12.33 -1.72
C VAL A 9 -3.64 -12.83 -2.50
N ALA A 10 -3.77 -13.97 -3.19
CA ALA A 10 -2.68 -14.52 -4.00
C ALA A 10 -2.30 -13.61 -5.18
N GLY A 11 -3.29 -13.04 -5.89
CA GLY A 11 -3.05 -12.13 -7.01
C GLY A 11 -2.39 -10.82 -6.59
N GLN A 12 -2.89 -10.22 -5.50
CA GLN A 12 -2.30 -9.03 -4.87
C GLN A 12 -0.83 -9.30 -4.50
N ARG A 13 -0.59 -10.40 -3.78
CA ARG A 13 0.75 -10.80 -3.34
C ARG A 13 1.71 -11.02 -4.51
N ALA A 14 1.26 -11.73 -5.55
CA ALA A 14 2.11 -12.02 -6.71
C ALA A 14 2.59 -10.74 -7.40
N VAL A 15 1.71 -9.74 -7.54
CA VAL A 15 2.08 -8.45 -8.16
C VAL A 15 2.98 -7.63 -7.24
N GLU A 16 2.75 -7.63 -5.93
CA GLU A 16 3.65 -6.96 -4.97
C GLU A 16 5.05 -7.58 -4.97
N GLU A 17 5.15 -8.91 -4.87
CA GLU A 17 6.43 -9.64 -4.91
C GLU A 17 7.19 -9.40 -6.22
N ALA A 18 6.49 -9.39 -7.36
CA ALA A 18 7.09 -9.10 -8.65
C ALA A 18 7.67 -7.68 -8.70
N VAL A 19 6.89 -6.67 -8.31
CA VAL A 19 7.29 -5.26 -8.43
C VAL A 19 8.41 -4.91 -7.45
N VAL A 20 8.39 -5.41 -6.20
CA VAL A 20 9.51 -5.18 -5.28
C VAL A 20 10.78 -5.91 -5.73
N GLY A 21 10.63 -7.09 -6.32
CA GLY A 21 11.75 -7.83 -6.93
C GLY A 21 12.38 -7.07 -8.11
N GLU A 22 11.55 -6.55 -9.03
CA GLU A 22 12.00 -5.71 -10.15
C GLU A 22 12.67 -4.42 -9.67
N ALA A 23 12.19 -3.82 -8.58
CA ALA A 23 12.77 -2.62 -7.98
C ALA A 23 14.03 -2.89 -7.14
N GLY A 24 14.37 -4.16 -6.87
CA GLY A 24 15.48 -4.52 -5.97
C GLY A 24 15.25 -4.10 -4.52
N VAL A 25 14.00 -4.04 -4.07
CA VAL A 25 13.58 -3.60 -2.74
C VAL A 25 13.05 -4.78 -1.94
N ARG A 26 13.32 -4.81 -0.63
CA ARG A 26 12.67 -5.76 0.28
C ARG A 26 11.48 -5.06 0.94
N LEU A 27 10.39 -5.77 1.19
CA LEU A 27 9.19 -5.22 1.84
C LEU A 27 9.52 -4.56 3.19
N GLN A 28 10.46 -5.13 3.96
CA GLN A 28 10.92 -4.57 5.23
C GLN A 28 11.67 -3.22 5.11
N ASP A 29 12.14 -2.85 3.91
CA ASP A 29 12.82 -1.58 3.64
C ASP A 29 11.85 -0.51 3.11
N VAL A 30 10.57 -0.86 2.94
CA VAL A 30 9.52 0.07 2.50
C VAL A 30 9.07 0.91 3.70
N ALA A 31 9.19 2.23 3.57
CA ALA A 31 8.81 3.17 4.61
C ALA A 31 7.29 3.18 4.80
N ARG A 32 6.52 3.23 3.70
CA ARG A 32 5.06 3.31 3.74
C ARG A 32 4.37 2.50 2.64
N PHE A 33 3.22 1.94 2.98
CA PHE A 33 2.34 1.21 2.07
C PHE A 33 1.02 1.94 1.88
N VAL A 34 0.55 2.05 0.64
CA VAL A 34 -0.72 2.69 0.30
C VAL A 34 -1.61 1.66 -0.36
N TYR A 35 -2.52 1.10 0.44
CA TYR A 35 -3.49 0.09 0.03
C TYR A 35 -4.86 0.72 -0.27
N PRO A 36 -5.78 -0.01 -0.94
CA PRO A 36 -7.17 0.42 -1.03
C PRO A 36 -7.77 0.62 0.36
N VAL A 37 -8.60 1.65 0.51
CA VAL A 37 -9.25 1.96 1.78
C VAL A 37 -10.33 0.93 2.06
N VAL A 38 -10.07 0.09 3.06
CA VAL A 38 -10.98 -0.96 3.51
C VAL A 38 -11.17 -0.92 5.01
N GLY A 39 -12.28 -1.50 5.49
CA GLY A 39 -12.53 -1.66 6.92
C GLY A 39 -11.45 -2.51 7.59
N ARG A 40 -11.13 -2.20 8.86
CA ARG A 40 -10.06 -2.89 9.61
C ARG A 40 -10.19 -4.41 9.61
N SER A 41 -11.42 -4.93 9.66
CA SER A 41 -11.73 -6.35 9.72
C SER A 41 -11.58 -7.10 8.40
N VAL A 42 -11.30 -6.39 7.29
CA VAL A 42 -11.11 -7.02 5.96
C VAL A 42 -9.76 -7.71 5.86
N VAL A 43 -8.76 -7.24 6.63
CA VAL A 43 -7.37 -7.73 6.59
C VAL A 43 -6.98 -8.24 7.98
N ASP A 44 -6.34 -9.41 8.00
CA ASP A 44 -5.68 -9.94 9.20
C ASP A 44 -4.31 -9.28 9.35
N TRP A 45 -4.25 -8.16 10.06
CA TRP A 45 -3.03 -7.37 10.22
C TRP A 45 -1.97 -8.07 11.08
N ASP A 46 -2.36 -8.96 11.99
CA ASP A 46 -1.40 -9.75 12.78
C ASP A 46 -0.70 -10.78 11.89
N ALA A 47 -1.44 -11.38 10.94
CA ALA A 47 -0.85 -12.23 9.91
C ALA A 47 0.07 -11.45 8.97
N VAL A 48 -0.34 -10.25 8.54
CA VAL A 48 0.50 -9.40 7.69
C VAL A 48 1.83 -9.06 8.37
N GLU A 49 1.79 -8.62 9.62
CA GLU A 49 3.00 -8.25 10.37
C GLU A 49 3.93 -9.45 10.56
N ARG A 50 3.40 -10.61 10.93
CA ARG A 50 4.19 -11.84 11.11
C ARG A 50 4.82 -12.32 9.81
N ASP A 51 4.07 -12.29 8.70
CA ASP A 51 4.48 -12.95 7.46
C ASP A 51 5.28 -12.03 6.53
N PHE A 52 5.10 -10.70 6.63
CA PHE A 52 5.73 -9.70 5.76
C PHE A 52 6.56 -8.64 6.49
N GLY A 53 6.48 -8.57 7.82
CA GLY A 53 7.37 -7.73 8.62
C GLY A 53 7.03 -6.24 8.62
N PHE A 54 5.81 -5.86 8.24
CA PHE A 54 5.33 -4.49 8.35
C PHE A 54 3.98 -4.42 9.08
N ALA A 55 3.78 -3.35 9.84
CA ALA A 55 2.59 -3.15 10.67
C ALA A 55 1.53 -2.28 9.96
N LEU A 56 0.29 -2.35 10.45
CA LEU A 56 -0.81 -1.48 10.02
C LEU A 56 -0.43 0.02 10.08
N ALA A 57 0.37 0.42 11.06
CA ALA A 57 0.83 1.80 11.23
C ALA A 57 1.75 2.30 10.10
N GLN A 58 2.39 1.40 9.34
CA GLN A 58 3.17 1.75 8.15
C GLN A 58 2.28 1.99 6.92
N THR A 59 0.97 1.76 7.03
CA THR A 59 0.03 2.00 5.93
C THR A 59 -0.60 3.40 5.99
N THR A 60 -1.49 3.70 5.05
CA THR A 60 -2.39 4.87 5.07
C THR A 60 -3.76 4.56 5.71
N TRP A 61 -3.92 3.45 6.45
CA TRP A 61 -5.22 3.06 7.01
C TRP A 61 -5.82 4.10 7.96
N GLU A 62 -5.03 4.74 8.83
CA GLU A 62 -5.53 5.78 9.74
C GLU A 62 -6.05 7.02 9.00
N TYR A 63 -5.49 7.35 7.83
CA TYR A 63 -6.03 8.38 6.96
C TYR A 63 -7.29 7.88 6.23
N GLY A 64 -7.21 6.69 5.63
CA GLY A 64 -8.28 6.12 4.84
C GLY A 64 -9.59 5.92 5.62
N ARG A 65 -9.52 5.56 6.91
CA ARG A 65 -10.73 5.39 7.75
C ARG A 65 -11.52 6.69 7.97
N GLU A 66 -10.90 7.86 7.78
CA GLU A 66 -11.57 9.16 7.92
C GLU A 66 -12.16 9.65 6.60
N VAL A 67 -11.55 9.25 5.47
CA VAL A 67 -11.93 9.70 4.12
C VAL A 67 -12.91 8.74 3.43
N GLY A 68 -12.78 7.45 3.69
CA GLY A 68 -13.49 6.40 2.97
C GLY A 68 -12.85 6.04 1.63
N HIS A 69 -13.44 5.05 0.95
CA HIS A 69 -12.95 4.54 -0.33
C HIS A 69 -13.26 5.52 -1.48
N LEU A 70 -12.22 5.96 -2.19
CA LEU A 70 -12.25 6.88 -3.32
C LEU A 70 -12.19 6.15 -4.67
N GLY A 71 -12.51 4.86 -4.71
CA GLY A 71 -12.41 4.05 -5.93
C GLY A 71 -10.96 3.95 -6.38
N ALA A 72 -10.67 4.37 -7.62
CA ALA A 72 -9.32 4.39 -8.18
C ALA A 72 -8.42 5.52 -7.61
N GLY A 73 -8.97 6.38 -6.74
CA GLY A 73 -8.25 7.52 -6.17
C GLY A 73 -7.45 7.22 -4.89
N ASP A 74 -7.66 6.06 -4.25
CA ASP A 74 -7.09 5.76 -2.93
C ASP A 74 -5.57 5.93 -2.87
N GLN A 75 -4.87 5.40 -3.88
CA GLN A 75 -3.41 5.40 -3.94
C GLN A 75 -2.86 6.82 -4.11
N ILE A 76 -3.51 7.64 -4.94
CA ILE A 76 -3.10 9.01 -5.19
C ILE A 76 -3.39 9.90 -3.98
N ALA A 77 -4.57 9.76 -3.37
CA ALA A 77 -4.93 10.49 -2.16
C ALA A 77 -4.03 10.12 -0.97
N GLY A 78 -3.74 8.83 -0.79
CA GLY A 78 -2.82 8.34 0.23
C GLY A 78 -1.40 8.85 0.03
N LEU A 79 -0.89 8.86 -1.21
CA LEU A 79 0.42 9.44 -1.51
C LEU A 79 0.45 10.95 -1.20
N ALA A 80 -0.57 11.69 -1.65
CA ALA A 80 -0.67 13.13 -1.37
C ALA A 80 -0.64 13.40 0.14
N HIS A 81 -1.44 12.66 0.92
CA HIS A 81 -1.46 12.76 2.37
C HIS A 81 -0.09 12.51 3.01
N LEU A 82 0.64 11.47 2.57
CA LEU A 82 1.97 11.16 3.11
C LEU A 82 2.99 12.29 2.86
N LEU A 83 2.92 12.91 1.68
CA LEU A 83 3.78 14.04 1.31
C LEU A 83 3.41 15.31 2.08
N GLU A 84 2.14 15.69 2.10
CA GLU A 84 1.61 16.86 2.84
C GLU A 84 1.93 16.81 4.34
N THR A 85 1.91 15.62 4.93
CA THR A 85 2.19 15.42 6.37
C THR A 85 3.65 15.17 6.68
N LYS A 86 4.53 15.17 5.67
CA LYS A 86 5.97 14.85 5.80
C LYS A 86 6.21 13.49 6.46
N ALA A 87 5.31 12.56 6.21
CA ALA A 87 5.38 11.22 6.76
C ALA A 87 6.32 10.29 5.95
N VAL A 88 6.84 10.80 4.84
CA VAL A 88 7.95 10.28 4.04
C VAL A 88 8.83 11.45 3.57
N GLY A 89 10.10 11.18 3.33
CA GLY A 89 11.09 12.15 2.83
C GLY A 89 12.08 11.56 1.83
N PRO A 90 13.03 12.36 1.31
CA PRO A 90 13.99 11.90 0.31
C PRO A 90 14.75 10.63 0.74
N GLY A 91 14.80 9.63 -0.14
CA GLY A 91 15.37 8.31 0.10
C GLY A 91 14.35 7.25 0.55
N ASP A 92 13.20 7.66 1.08
CA ASP A 92 12.15 6.72 1.48
C ASP A 92 11.54 6.04 0.26
N LYS A 93 11.27 4.74 0.42
CA LYS A 93 10.56 3.93 -0.58
C LYS A 93 9.13 3.65 -0.14
N LEU A 94 8.21 3.75 -1.08
CA LEU A 94 6.79 3.48 -0.85
C LEU A 94 6.30 2.39 -1.80
N VAL A 95 5.31 1.65 -1.34
CA VAL A 95 4.54 0.73 -2.19
C VAL A 95 3.12 1.27 -2.34
N LEU A 96 2.71 1.54 -3.57
CA LEU A 96 1.31 1.79 -3.93
C LEU A 96 0.73 0.47 -4.44
N SER A 97 -0.32 -0.02 -3.80
CA SER A 97 -0.98 -1.26 -4.19
C SER A 97 -2.47 -1.04 -4.42
N GLY A 98 -2.94 -1.47 -5.58
CA GLY A 98 -4.28 -1.23 -6.09
C GLY A 98 -4.97 -2.53 -6.51
N LEU A 99 -6.28 -2.57 -6.29
CA LEU A 99 -7.14 -3.69 -6.60
C LEU A 99 -8.45 -3.18 -7.21
N GLY A 100 -8.82 -3.71 -8.37
CA GLY A 100 -10.10 -3.47 -9.02
C GLY A 100 -10.88 -4.77 -9.22
N GLN A 101 -12.21 -4.71 -9.12
CA GLN A 101 -13.07 -5.87 -9.40
C GLN A 101 -12.94 -6.29 -10.87
N GLY A 102 -12.74 -7.59 -11.12
CA GLY A 102 -12.40 -8.11 -12.44
C GLY A 102 -11.65 -9.46 -12.43
N PHE A 103 -10.63 -9.72 -11.61
CA PHE A 103 -9.81 -8.82 -10.80
C PHE A 103 -8.59 -8.36 -11.57
N THR A 104 -8.22 -7.10 -11.39
CA THR A 104 -6.95 -6.55 -11.86
C THR A 104 -6.21 -5.96 -10.67
N PHE A 105 -4.93 -6.29 -10.57
CA PHE A 105 -4.04 -5.82 -9.52
C PHE A 105 -2.99 -4.90 -10.14
N GLY A 106 -2.69 -3.79 -9.47
CA GLY A 106 -1.62 -2.88 -9.86
C GLY A 106 -0.74 -2.60 -8.66
N CYS A 107 0.57 -2.62 -8.85
CA CYS A 107 1.53 -2.24 -7.81
C CYS A 107 2.61 -1.34 -8.40
N ALA A 108 3.11 -0.41 -7.61
CA ALA A 108 4.26 0.41 -7.95
C ALA A 108 5.13 0.61 -6.70
N VAL A 109 6.45 0.53 -6.88
CA VAL A 109 7.42 1.02 -5.91
C VAL A 109 7.84 2.42 -6.33
N LEU A 110 7.73 3.37 -5.41
CA LEU A 110 8.20 4.74 -5.59
C LEU A 110 9.37 5.02 -4.65
N GLU A 111 10.30 5.86 -5.09
CA GLU A 111 11.31 6.46 -4.23
C GLU A 111 11.09 7.97 -4.21
N ILE A 112 11.02 8.55 -3.01
CA ILE A 112 10.96 10.00 -2.85
C ILE A 112 12.36 10.54 -3.12
N VAL A 113 12.49 11.40 -4.12
CA VAL A 113 13.79 11.99 -4.51
C VAL A 113 13.97 13.42 -3.99
N ALA A 114 12.88 14.09 -3.63
CA ALA A 114 12.86 15.46 -3.12
C ALA A 114 11.53 15.72 -2.40
N GLU A 115 11.52 16.69 -1.49
CA GLU A 115 10.29 17.21 -0.90
C GLU A 115 9.53 18.07 -1.94
N PRO A 116 8.20 17.92 -2.05
CA PRO A 116 7.41 18.79 -2.90
C PRO A 116 7.35 20.22 -2.36
N GLN A 117 7.23 21.21 -3.25
CA GLN A 117 7.14 22.62 -2.87
C GLN A 117 5.84 22.99 -2.13
N TRP A 118 4.85 22.11 -2.16
CA TRP A 118 3.52 22.31 -1.58
C TRP A 118 3.34 21.68 -0.19
N SER A 119 4.35 20.98 0.34
CA SER A 119 4.32 20.30 1.65
C SER A 119 5.16 20.97 2.74
#